data_AF-A0A2Z6PEK9-F1
#
_entry.id   AF-A0A2Z6PEK9-F1
#
_cell.length_a   1.000
_cell.length_b   1.000
_cell.length_c   1.000
_cell.angle_alpha   90.00
_cell.angle_beta   90.00
_cell.angle_gamma   90.00
#
_symmetry.space_group_name_H-M   'P 1'
#
loop_
_entity.id
_entity.type
_entity.pdbx_description
1 polymer ?
#
loop_
_entity_poly.entity_id
_entity_poly.type
_entity_poly.pdbx_seq_one_letter_code
_entity_poly.pdbx_strand_id
1 'polypeptide(L)'
;NFYIVFLGAYPVSREEAVESHINILSSVKLSHVEAKESIVYSYTKSFNAFAAKLSKDEANKLSAMNEVLSVLPNQYRKLHTTRSWDFIGLPLTVKRKLKQESDTIVALMDTGITPEFRSFNDDGFGPPPSKWKGTCDKFVNFSGCNK
;
A
#
# COMPACT_ATOMS: atom_id res chain seq x y z
N ASN A 1 -12.46 14.79 6.12
CA ASN A 1 -11.59 13.72 6.63
C ASN A 1 -11.47 12.64 5.57
N PHE A 2 -10.43 11.81 5.60
CA PHE A 2 -10.29 10.70 4.66
C PHE A 2 -10.72 9.40 5.33
N TYR A 3 -11.45 8.57 4.61
CA TYR A 3 -11.91 7.26 5.05
C TYR A 3 -11.63 6.22 3.97
N ILE A 4 -11.54 4.97 4.39
CA ILE A 4 -11.43 3.80 3.53
C ILE A 4 -12.73 3.00 3.70
N VAL A 5 -13.42 2.74 2.60
CA VAL A 5 -14.71 2.05 2.54
C VAL A 5 -14.49 0.71 1.87
N PHE A 6 -14.74 -0.38 2.60
CA PHE A 6 -14.60 -1.76 2.11
C PHE A 6 -15.95 -2.29 1.66
N LEU A 7 -15.96 -2.98 0.52
CA LEU A 7 -17.17 -3.49 -0.12
C LEU A 7 -17.16 -5.01 -0.17
N GLY A 8 -18.36 -5.62 -0.11
CA GLY A 8 -18.51 -7.08 -0.06
C GLY A 8 -18.48 -7.77 -1.42
N ALA A 9 -18.96 -7.11 -2.47
CA ALA A 9 -18.98 -7.67 -3.81
C ALA A 9 -17.58 -7.66 -4.45
N TYR A 10 -17.24 -8.66 -5.26
CA TYR A 10 -16.04 -8.63 -6.09
C TYR A 10 -16.43 -8.31 -7.54
N PRO A 11 -16.01 -7.16 -8.09
CA PRO A 11 -16.31 -6.77 -9.46
C PRO A 11 -15.57 -7.65 -10.47
N VAL A 12 -16.13 -7.81 -11.67
CA VAL A 12 -15.59 -8.70 -12.71
C VAL A 12 -14.36 -8.09 -13.38
N SER A 13 -14.32 -6.76 -13.47
CA SER A 13 -13.22 -5.99 -14.05
C SER A 13 -12.82 -4.81 -13.16
N ARG A 14 -11.63 -4.25 -13.43
CA ARG A 14 -11.13 -3.06 -12.74
C ARG A 14 -12.02 -1.85 -13.02
N GLU A 15 -12.49 -1.74 -14.25
CA GLU A 15 -13.31 -0.63 -14.74
C GLU A 15 -14.67 -0.64 -14.02
N GLU A 16 -15.32 -1.81 -13.95
CA GLU A 16 -16.55 -2.00 -13.17
C GLU A 16 -16.35 -1.71 -11.69
N ALA A 17 -15.21 -2.11 -11.11
CA ALA A 17 -14.87 -1.81 -9.73
C ALA A 17 -14.87 -0.31 -9.46
N VAL A 18 -14.14 0.44 -10.29
CA VAL A 18 -14.01 1.89 -10.16
C VAL A 18 -15.36 2.58 -10.35
N GLU A 19 -16.15 2.14 -11.33
CA GLU A 19 -17.49 2.68 -11.55
C GLU A 19 -18.42 2.39 -10.36
N SER A 20 -18.41 1.16 -9.84
CA SER A 20 -19.15 0.78 -8.63
C SER A 20 -18.77 1.64 -7.42
N HIS A 21 -17.48 1.90 -7.21
CA HIS A 21 -17.01 2.77 -6.13
C HIS A 21 -17.59 4.18 -6.22
N ILE A 22 -17.57 4.76 -7.43
CA ILE A 22 -18.09 6.11 -7.67
C ILE A 22 -19.61 6.13 -7.46
N ASN A 23 -20.32 5.11 -7.95
CA ASN A 23 -21.77 4.99 -7.80
C ASN A 23 -22.17 4.89 -6.32
N ILE A 24 -21.51 4.04 -5.53
CA ILE A 24 -21.75 3.94 -4.09
C ILE A 24 -21.47 5.28 -3.40
N LEU A 25 -20.33 5.92 -3.71
CA LEU A 25 -19.98 7.21 -3.11
C LEU A 25 -20.98 8.32 -3.47
N SER A 26 -21.52 8.31 -4.69
CA SER A 26 -22.49 9.30 -5.16
C SER A 26 -23.78 9.32 -4.36
N SER A 27 -24.16 8.20 -3.72
CA SER A 27 -25.36 8.11 -2.89
C SER A 27 -25.31 8.99 -1.62
N VAL A 28 -24.11 9.41 -1.21
CA VAL A 28 -23.90 10.29 -0.05
C VAL A 28 -23.34 11.67 -0.42
N LYS A 29 -23.11 11.93 -1.71
CA LYS A 29 -22.61 13.21 -2.24
C LYS A 29 -23.72 13.98 -2.96
N LEU A 30 -23.49 15.26 -3.24
CA LEU A 30 -24.48 16.11 -3.92
C LEU A 30 -24.56 15.78 -5.42
N SER A 31 -23.48 15.26 -6.00
CA SER A 31 -23.45 14.88 -7.40
C SER A 31 -22.41 13.78 -7.69
N HIS A 32 -22.57 13.14 -8.83
CA HIS A 32 -21.60 12.18 -9.35
C HIS A 32 -20.23 12.83 -9.65
N VAL A 33 -20.21 14.12 -10.03
CA VAL A 33 -18.97 14.88 -10.24
C VAL A 33 -18.23 15.05 -8.91
N GLU A 34 -18.93 15.51 -7.87
CA GLU A 34 -18.36 15.66 -6.53
C GLU A 34 -17.88 14.31 -5.95
N ALA A 35 -18.60 13.22 -6.23
CA ALA A 35 -18.19 11.88 -5.84
C ALA A 35 -16.84 11.51 -6.50
N LYS A 36 -16.70 11.74 -7.81
CA LYS A 36 -15.43 11.52 -8.52
C LYS A 36 -14.28 12.35 -7.94
N GLU A 37 -14.51 13.63 -7.67
CA GLU A 37 -13.52 14.52 -7.07
C GLU A 37 -13.16 14.15 -5.63
N SER A 38 -14.10 13.50 -4.91
CA SER A 38 -13.88 13.04 -3.54
C SER A 38 -13.10 11.74 -3.45
N ILE A 39 -13.01 10.94 -4.53
CA ILE A 39 -12.19 9.72 -4.55
C ILE A 39 -10.71 10.10 -4.55
N VAL A 40 -9.97 9.53 -3.61
CA VAL A 40 -8.51 9.57 -3.56
C VAL A 40 -7.92 8.37 -4.28
N TYR A 41 -8.48 7.18 -4.05
CA TYR A 41 -7.98 5.95 -4.64
C TYR A 41 -9.04 4.86 -4.70
N SER A 42 -9.00 4.03 -5.73
CA SER A 42 -9.82 2.83 -5.88
C SER A 42 -8.94 1.58 -5.80
N TYR A 43 -9.14 0.79 -4.75
CA TYR A 43 -8.49 -0.50 -4.57
C TYR A 43 -9.29 -1.56 -5.31
N THR A 44 -8.64 -2.19 -6.29
CA THR A 44 -9.30 -3.10 -7.25
C THR A 44 -8.58 -4.43 -7.42
N LYS A 45 -7.38 -4.58 -6.84
CA LYS A 45 -6.55 -5.77 -6.98
C LYS A 45 -6.75 -6.74 -5.82
N SER A 46 -6.30 -6.36 -4.62
CA SER A 46 -6.27 -7.25 -3.46
C SER A 46 -7.56 -7.22 -2.63
N PHE A 47 -8.30 -6.12 -2.69
CA PHE A 47 -9.57 -5.92 -1.99
C PHE A 47 -10.41 -4.93 -2.77
N ASN A 48 -11.74 -5.09 -2.69
CA ASN A 48 -12.70 -4.16 -3.28
C ASN A 48 -12.99 -3.04 -2.27
N ALA A 49 -12.40 -1.87 -2.49
CA ALA A 49 -12.54 -0.74 -1.59
C ALA A 49 -12.20 0.59 -2.28
N PHE A 50 -12.58 1.70 -1.66
CA PHE A 50 -12.11 3.01 -2.07
C PHE A 50 -11.73 3.89 -0.88
N ALA A 51 -10.76 4.77 -1.10
CA ALA A 51 -10.43 5.86 -0.19
C ALA A 51 -11.06 7.14 -0.71
N ALA A 52 -11.78 7.88 0.15
CA ALA A 52 -12.45 9.11 -0.24
C ALA A 52 -12.46 10.16 0.87
N LYS A 53 -12.63 11.42 0.47
CA LYS A 53 -12.87 12.56 1.36
C LYS A 53 -14.34 12.58 1.77
N LEU A 54 -14.60 12.29 3.04
CA LEU A 54 -15.94 12.28 3.62
C LEU A 54 -16.07 13.18 4.86
N SER A 55 -17.29 13.64 5.10
CA SER A 55 -17.76 14.09 6.40
C SER A 55 -18.04 12.88 7.31
N LYS A 56 -18.24 13.13 8.61
CA LYS A 56 -18.60 12.06 9.56
C LYS A 56 -19.98 11.48 9.26
N ASP A 57 -20.92 12.33 8.85
CA ASP A 57 -22.30 11.90 8.55
C ASP A 57 -22.36 11.08 7.26
N GLU A 58 -21.58 11.46 6.24
CA GLU A 58 -21.43 10.68 5.01
C GLU A 58 -20.84 9.30 5.31
N ALA A 59 -19.79 9.22 6.13
CA ALA A 59 -19.18 7.96 6.54
C ALA A 59 -20.18 7.05 7.29
N ASN A 60 -20.99 7.61 8.19
CA ASN A 60 -22.03 6.88 8.92
C ASN A 60 -23.15 6.38 8.00
N LYS A 61 -23.54 7.17 6.99
CA LYS A 61 -24.52 6.75 5.98
C LYS A 61 -23.99 5.58 5.15
N LEU A 62 -22.74 5.66 4.70
CA LEU A 62 -22.11 4.56 3.97
C LEU A 62 -22.02 3.29 4.82
N SER A 63 -21.67 3.40 6.11
CA SER A 63 -21.57 2.22 6.99
C SER A 63 -22.91 1.50 7.23
N ALA A 64 -24.03 2.13 6.91
CA ALA A 64 -25.36 1.54 7.03
C ALA A 64 -25.85 0.85 5.74
N MET A 65 -25.06 0.89 4.66
CA MET A 65 -25.40 0.24 3.38
C MET A 65 -25.04 -1.24 3.42
N ASN A 66 -25.90 -2.07 2.83
CA ASN A 66 -25.73 -3.53 2.81
C ASN A 66 -24.47 -3.96 2.05
N GLU A 67 -24.07 -3.17 1.05
CA GLU A 67 -22.93 -3.41 0.18
C GLU A 67 -21.58 -3.06 0.86
N VAL A 68 -21.63 -2.27 1.94
CA VAL A 68 -20.46 -1.76 2.65
C VAL A 68 -20.17 -2.65 3.87
N LEU A 69 -19.01 -3.29 3.88
CA LEU A 69 -18.56 -4.13 4.99
C LEU A 69 -18.01 -3.33 6.16
N SER A 70 -17.25 -2.27 5.88
CA SER A 70 -16.70 -1.40 6.90
C SER A 70 -16.29 -0.04 6.35
N VAL A 71 -16.36 0.98 7.21
CA VAL A 71 -15.86 2.33 6.93
C VAL A 71 -14.87 2.70 8.02
N LEU A 72 -13.60 2.86 7.65
CA LEU A 72 -12.51 3.13 8.60
C LEU A 72 -11.92 4.51 8.34
N PRO A 73 -11.65 5.32 9.38
CA PRO A 73 -10.92 6.56 9.20
C PRO A 73 -9.50 6.26 8.73
N ASN A 74 -9.01 7.01 7.74
CA ASN A 74 -7.63 6.91 7.30
C ASN A 74 -6.68 7.29 8.44
N GLN A 75 -5.63 6.48 8.63
CA GLN A 75 -4.65 6.69 9.69
C GLN A 75 -3.27 6.91 9.10
N TYR A 76 -2.67 8.06 9.41
CA TYR A 76 -1.25 8.29 9.17
C TYR A 76 -0.44 7.53 10.21
N ARG A 77 0.49 6.68 9.75
CA ARG A 77 1.43 5.98 10.62
C ARG A 77 2.64 6.88 10.87
N LYS A 78 3.14 6.87 12.11
CA LYS A 78 4.38 7.56 12.49
C LYS A 78 5.54 6.56 12.43
N LEU A 79 6.71 7.04 12.03
CA LEU A 79 7.93 6.24 12.09
C LEU A 79 8.22 5.86 13.54
N HIS A 80 8.39 4.56 13.81
CA HIS A 80 8.63 4.07 15.17
C HIS A 80 10.12 4.04 15.54
N THR A 81 11.02 3.94 14.56
CA THR A 81 12.47 3.89 14.80
C THR A 81 13.24 4.27 13.54
N THR A 82 14.45 4.78 13.71
CA THR A 82 15.49 4.87 12.65
C THR A 82 16.61 3.84 12.84
N ARG A 83 16.53 3.02 13.90
CA ARG A 83 17.51 1.99 14.28
C ARG A 83 16.82 0.64 14.33
N SER A 84 16.78 -0.04 13.19
CA SER A 84 16.01 -1.28 13.04
C SER A 84 16.54 -2.42 13.92
N TRP A 85 17.86 -2.65 13.97
CA TRP A 85 18.48 -3.76 14.71
C TRP A 85 18.15 -3.76 16.22
N ASP A 86 18.33 -2.60 16.87
CA ASP A 86 18.02 -2.44 18.30
C ASP A 86 16.51 -2.56 18.54
N PHE A 87 15.70 -2.01 17.64
CA PHE A 87 14.24 -2.02 17.75
C PHE A 87 13.62 -3.42 17.65
N ILE A 88 14.13 -4.26 16.74
CA ILE A 88 13.65 -5.65 16.57
C ILE A 88 14.37 -6.64 17.49
N GLY A 89 15.35 -6.19 18.29
CA GLY A 89 16.10 -7.02 19.23
C GLY A 89 16.98 -8.08 18.56
N LEU A 90 17.45 -7.83 17.33
CA LEU A 90 18.32 -8.79 16.65
C LEU A 90 19.78 -8.62 17.09
N PRO A 91 20.49 -9.71 17.43
CA PRO A 91 21.90 -9.62 17.82
C PRO A 91 22.78 -9.30 16.60
N LEU A 92 23.88 -8.58 16.83
CA LEU A 92 24.87 -8.26 15.78
C LEU A 92 25.58 -9.50 15.22
N THR A 93 25.58 -10.60 15.97
CA THR A 93 26.20 -11.88 15.57
C THR A 93 25.13 -12.95 15.48
N VAL A 94 24.94 -13.51 14.29
CA VAL A 94 23.97 -14.57 14.01
C VAL A 94 24.62 -15.71 13.25
N LYS A 95 24.24 -16.95 13.55
CA LYS A 95 24.64 -18.12 12.76
C LYS A 95 23.89 -18.06 11.42
N ARG A 96 24.63 -17.76 10.35
CA ARG A 96 24.10 -17.57 8.99
C ARG A 96 23.62 -18.89 8.37
N LYS A 97 22.50 -18.84 7.66
CA LYS A 97 21.98 -19.94 6.82
C LYS A 97 21.93 -19.50 5.36
N LEU A 98 23.12 -19.43 4.75
CA LEU A 98 23.32 -18.83 3.42
C LEU A 98 22.35 -19.31 2.35
N LYS A 99 22.05 -20.62 2.31
CA LYS A 99 21.10 -21.21 1.33
C LYS A 99 19.67 -20.65 1.43
N GLN A 100 19.21 -20.33 2.64
CA GLN A 100 17.87 -19.78 2.86
C GLN A 100 17.88 -18.26 2.69
N GLU A 101 18.93 -17.61 3.18
CA GLU A 101 19.10 -16.17 3.09
C GLU A 101 19.25 -15.68 1.64
N SER A 102 19.86 -16.48 0.76
CA SER A 102 20.11 -16.09 -0.65
C SER A 102 18.89 -16.12 -1.56
N ASP A 103 17.80 -16.79 -1.16
CA ASP A 103 16.56 -16.90 -1.97
C ASP A 103 15.36 -16.26 -1.25
N THR A 104 15.60 -15.33 -0.33
CA THR A 104 14.53 -14.64 0.38
C THR A 104 14.27 -13.26 -0.21
N ILE A 105 13.00 -12.94 -0.49
CA ILE A 105 12.57 -11.60 -0.91
C ILE A 105 11.90 -10.95 0.29
N VAL A 106 12.40 -9.78 0.69
CA VAL A 106 11.86 -8.99 1.80
C VAL A 106 11.31 -7.70 1.26
N ALA A 107 10.00 -7.46 1.45
CA ALA A 107 9.38 -6.18 1.14
C ALA A 107 9.47 -5.26 2.36
N LEU A 108 9.92 -4.03 2.14
CA LEU A 108 10.03 -3.00 3.18
C LEU A 108 9.15 -1.80 2.81
N MET A 109 8.23 -1.43 3.71
CA MET A 109 7.46 -0.20 3.62
C MET A 109 8.05 0.83 4.59
N ASP A 110 8.83 1.76 4.06
CA ASP A 110 9.53 2.80 4.83
C ASP A 110 9.35 4.17 4.15
N THR A 111 9.84 5.21 4.80
CA THR A 111 10.04 6.56 4.30
C THR A 111 11.03 6.67 3.14
N GLY A 112 11.84 5.64 2.92
CA GLY A 112 12.78 5.53 1.81
C GLY A 112 14.08 4.85 2.20
N ILE A 113 14.92 4.59 1.21
CA ILE A 113 16.30 4.13 1.41
C ILE A 113 17.24 5.01 0.57
N THR A 114 18.50 5.10 0.97
CA THR A 114 19.56 5.70 0.16
C THR A 114 20.40 4.56 -0.41
N PRO A 115 20.10 4.09 -1.63
CA PRO A 115 20.74 2.90 -2.21
C PRO A 115 22.24 3.07 -2.43
N GLU A 116 22.75 4.30 -2.45
CA GLU A 116 24.17 4.62 -2.66
C GLU A 116 25.04 4.32 -1.43
N PHE A 117 24.46 4.05 -0.25
CA PHE A 117 25.25 3.68 0.92
C PHE A 117 25.86 2.28 0.76
N ARG A 118 27.09 2.11 1.26
CA ARG A 118 27.85 0.85 1.22
C ARG A 118 27.07 -0.37 1.75
N SER A 119 26.15 -0.17 2.70
CA SER A 119 25.31 -1.24 3.26
C SER A 119 24.37 -1.90 2.24
N PHE A 120 24.09 -1.23 1.11
CA PHE A 120 23.27 -1.73 0.01
C PHE A 120 24.08 -2.09 -1.23
N ASN A 121 25.42 -2.11 -1.12
CA ASN A 121 26.27 -2.60 -2.19
C ASN A 121 26.04 -4.10 -2.39
N ASP A 122 25.87 -4.49 -3.64
CA ASP A 122 25.59 -5.83 -4.14
C ASP A 122 26.84 -6.55 -4.67
N ASP A 123 28.03 -5.98 -4.51
CA ASP A 123 29.29 -6.64 -4.83
C ASP A 123 29.37 -8.04 -4.19
N GLY A 124 29.48 -9.07 -5.04
CA GLY A 124 29.54 -10.47 -4.63
C GLY A 124 28.18 -11.15 -4.44
N PHE A 125 27.06 -10.47 -4.68
CA PHE A 125 25.74 -11.09 -4.76
C PHE A 125 25.48 -11.68 -6.16
N GLY A 126 24.69 -12.74 -6.20
CA GLY A 126 24.19 -13.33 -7.44
C GLY A 126 22.98 -12.55 -8.00
N PRO A 127 22.42 -13.00 -9.14
CA PRO A 127 21.22 -12.37 -9.67
C PRO A 127 20.04 -12.45 -8.67
N PRO A 128 19.05 -11.54 -8.77
CA PRO A 128 17.85 -11.61 -7.95
C PRO A 128 17.16 -12.98 -8.04
N PRO A 129 16.47 -13.43 -6.96
CA PRO A 129 15.72 -14.68 -6.97
C PRO A 129 14.80 -14.81 -8.19
N SER A 130 14.76 -15.98 -8.84
CA SER A 130 13.97 -16.19 -10.08
C SER A 130 12.46 -15.97 -9.91
N LYS A 131 11.97 -16.05 -8.68
CA LYS A 131 10.58 -15.77 -8.30
C LYS A 131 10.27 -14.27 -8.14
N TRP A 132 11.28 -13.40 -8.15
CA TRP A 132 11.09 -11.95 -8.11
C TRP A 132 10.53 -11.46 -9.45
N LYS A 133 9.43 -10.71 -9.40
CA LYS A 133 8.75 -10.15 -10.57
C LYS A 133 8.61 -8.62 -10.52
N GLY A 134 9.28 -7.97 -9.56
CA GLY A 134 9.24 -6.51 -9.45
C GLY A 134 10.16 -5.84 -10.46
N THR A 135 9.93 -4.56 -10.68
CA THR A 135 10.73 -3.72 -11.59
C THR A 135 11.53 -2.70 -10.80
N CYS A 136 12.63 -2.26 -11.40
CA CYS A 136 13.38 -1.11 -10.90
C CYS A 136 12.89 0.15 -11.61
N ASP A 137 12.10 0.96 -10.92
CA ASP A 137 11.60 2.22 -11.46
C ASP A 137 12.53 3.37 -11.04
N LYS A 138 12.73 4.35 -11.92
CA LYS A 138 13.50 5.57 -11.64
C LYS A 138 12.54 6.72 -11.32
N PHE A 139 12.83 7.47 -10.26
CA PHE A 139 12.05 8.63 -9.86
C PHE A 139 12.94 9.87 -9.72
N VAL A 140 12.34 11.06 -9.62
CA VAL A 140 13.05 12.35 -9.63
C VAL A 140 14.21 12.40 -8.61
N ASN A 141 14.07 11.74 -7.46
CA ASN A 141 15.09 11.65 -6.41
C ASN A 141 15.55 10.20 -6.12
N PHE A 142 15.37 9.27 -7.06
CA PHE A 142 15.78 7.88 -6.91
C PHE A 142 16.54 7.44 -8.16
N SER A 143 17.86 7.31 -7.99
CA SER A 143 18.83 7.17 -9.08
C SER A 143 18.84 5.78 -9.73
N GLY A 144 18.32 4.76 -9.04
CA GLY A 144 18.15 3.41 -9.56
C GLY A 144 18.31 2.33 -8.49
N CYS A 145 18.34 1.08 -8.93
CA CYS A 145 18.54 -0.09 -8.08
C CYS A 145 19.98 -0.58 -8.21
N ASN A 146 20.38 -1.37 -7.23
CA ASN A 146 21.55 -2.23 -7.34
C ASN A 146 21.40 -3.17 -8.56
N LYS A 147 22.53 -3.60 -9.11
CA LYS A 147 22.63 -4.38 -10.34
C LYS A 147 22.29 -5.86 -10.14
#